data_AF-A0A285BG81-F1
#
_entry.id   AF-A0A285BG81-F1
#
_cell.length_a   1.000
_cell.length_b   1.000
_cell.length_c   1.000
_cell.angle_alpha   90.00
_cell.angle_beta   90.00
_cell.angle_gamma   90.00
#
_symmetry.space_group_name_H-M   'P 1'
#
loop_
_entity.id
_entity.type
_entity.pdbx_description
1 polymer ?
#
loop_
_entity_poly.entity_id
_entity_poly.type
_entity_poly.pdbx_seq_one_letter_code
_entity_poly.pdbx_strand_id
1 'polypeptide(L)'
;MNILRLLAIIKKEFIQIKRDKPSLIISVVMPLAMLFLFGYAVSTEVDHIPMAVLDQSKTQESRAFIDAYKNSLYFDPDFYVNNINDLNALLDKGTVRAGLIIPPGFSMYNNKSAQVLLKIDGSDPTTARTALSSGIMVSQYFSSKNLQNELSKKGLKLPDSGIDIRTKVEYNPDLNTLIFTIPGLLGLVMQNITIILTAFSLVREKEKGTMEQLIVTPIKSAELMIGKLIPYVLIGYADFLMVLALSMYWFHVPVNGNIFLLLLLGFDFIICALAIGMLISTVAKTQTQAMQGVFMILLPTIILSGFIFPREQMPLIIRAISNIIPLTYFLNILRGIIIKGVGADIILNQIIILTAMGLMLLTLAVLRFRKRLD
;
A
#
# COMPACT_ATOMS: atom_id res chain seq x y z
N MET A 1 -8.21 19.35 36.69
CA MET A 1 -8.35 17.90 36.55
C MET A 1 -7.96 17.27 37.88
N ASN A 2 -8.74 16.36 38.45
CA ASN A 2 -8.32 15.61 39.63
C ASN A 2 -7.68 14.27 39.20
N ILE A 3 -6.38 14.11 39.48
CA ILE A 3 -5.57 12.95 39.06
C ILE A 3 -6.13 11.63 39.62
N LEU A 4 -6.65 11.63 40.85
CA LEU A 4 -7.23 10.44 41.46
C LEU A 4 -8.46 9.95 40.70
N ARG A 5 -9.31 10.88 40.21
CA ARG A 5 -10.48 10.54 39.40
C ARG A 5 -10.07 9.99 38.04
N LEU A 6 -9.05 10.59 37.41
CA LEU A 6 -8.51 10.12 36.15
C LEU A 6 -7.97 8.69 36.27
N LEU A 7 -7.15 8.42 37.29
CA LEU A 7 -6.60 7.08 37.55
C LEU A 7 -7.69 6.05 37.83
N ALA A 8 -8.76 6.42 38.53
CA ALA A 8 -9.90 5.54 38.77
C ALA A 8 -10.61 5.14 37.46
N ILE A 9 -10.80 6.10 36.54
CA ILE A 9 -11.40 5.85 35.22
C ILE A 9 -10.50 4.93 34.39
N ILE A 10 -9.19 5.22 34.34
CA ILE A 10 -8.20 4.39 33.65
C ILE A 10 -8.25 2.96 34.17
N LYS A 11 -8.23 2.77 35.50
CA LYS A 11 -8.31 1.45 36.13
C LYS A 11 -9.59 0.70 35.76
N LYS A 12 -10.73 1.40 35.76
CA LYS A 12 -12.03 0.83 35.37
C LYS A 12 -11.99 0.34 33.92
N GLU A 13 -11.48 1.15 33.00
CA GLU A 13 -11.41 0.80 31.58
C GLU A 13 -10.47 -0.39 31.33
N PHE A 14 -9.30 -0.43 31.98
CA PHE A 14 -8.42 -1.59 31.92
C PHE A 14 -9.10 -2.89 32.36
N ILE A 15 -9.88 -2.85 33.45
CA ILE A 15 -10.61 -4.01 33.93
C ILE A 15 -11.68 -4.44 32.92
N GLN A 16 -12.40 -3.49 32.32
CA GLN A 16 -13.41 -3.79 31.30
C GLN A 16 -12.80 -4.43 30.06
N ILE A 17 -11.72 -3.84 29.54
CA ILE A 17 -11.00 -4.34 28.36
C ILE A 17 -10.46 -5.74 28.62
N LYS A 18 -9.80 -5.97 29.77
CA LYS A 18 -9.27 -7.30 30.14
C LYS A 18 -10.36 -8.37 30.20
N ARG A 19 -11.58 -8.00 30.58
CA ARG A 19 -12.73 -8.92 30.63
C ARG A 19 -13.42 -9.11 29.28
N ASP A 20 -13.20 -8.19 28.34
CA ASP A 20 -13.79 -8.20 27.02
C ASP A 20 -12.95 -9.02 26.03
N LYS A 21 -12.90 -10.35 26.28
CA LYS A 21 -12.11 -11.29 25.47
C LYS A 21 -12.35 -11.16 23.95
N PRO A 22 -13.60 -11.02 23.45
CA PRO A 22 -13.82 -10.90 22.01
C PRO A 22 -13.11 -9.69 21.40
N SER A 23 -13.18 -8.53 22.04
CA SER A 23 -12.52 -7.30 21.57
C SER A 23 -10.99 -7.45 21.58
N LEU A 24 -10.43 -8.09 22.61
CA LEU A 24 -8.99 -8.37 22.69
C LEU A 24 -8.52 -9.37 21.63
N ILE A 25 -9.32 -10.41 21.35
CA ILE A 25 -9.01 -11.38 20.30
C ILE A 25 -9.05 -10.68 18.95
N ILE A 26 -10.08 -9.88 18.65
CA ILE A 26 -10.20 -9.15 17.39
C ILE A 26 -9.04 -8.15 17.23
N SER A 27 -8.66 -7.43 18.29
CA SER A 27 -7.56 -6.45 18.23
C SER A 27 -6.19 -7.08 17.96
N VAL A 28 -6.03 -8.39 18.15
CA VAL A 28 -4.77 -9.10 17.87
C VAL A 28 -4.87 -9.92 16.59
N VAL A 29 -5.93 -10.71 16.42
CA VAL A 29 -6.08 -11.64 15.30
C VAL A 29 -6.35 -10.91 13.99
N MET A 30 -7.15 -9.84 14.00
CA MET A 30 -7.48 -9.11 12.77
C MET A 30 -6.27 -8.45 12.10
N PRO A 31 -5.35 -7.75 12.83
CA PRO A 31 -4.06 -7.30 12.29
C PRO A 31 -3.28 -8.39 11.60
N LEU A 32 -3.14 -9.52 12.27
CA LEU A 32 -2.32 -10.63 11.81
C LEU A 32 -2.93 -11.23 10.56
N ALA A 33 -4.24 -11.48 10.59
CA ALA A 33 -4.98 -11.96 9.43
C ALA A 33 -4.84 -11.00 8.24
N MET A 34 -5.00 -9.68 8.44
CA MET A 34 -4.80 -8.69 7.39
C MET A 34 -3.36 -8.69 6.86
N LEU A 35 -2.37 -8.70 7.75
CA LEU A 35 -0.96 -8.66 7.37
C LEU A 35 -0.56 -9.91 6.58
N PHE A 36 -0.98 -11.10 7.01
CA PHE A 36 -0.73 -12.35 6.27
C PHE A 36 -1.52 -12.43 4.97
N LEU A 37 -2.80 -12.05 4.99
CA LEU A 37 -3.63 -12.08 3.80
C LEU A 37 -3.05 -11.16 2.74
N PHE A 38 -2.81 -9.88 3.05
CA PHE A 38 -2.26 -8.94 2.06
C PHE A 38 -0.77 -9.16 1.79
N GLY A 39 0.01 -9.56 2.79
CA GLY A 39 1.44 -9.83 2.64
C GLY A 39 1.74 -11.05 1.76
N TYR A 40 0.80 -11.99 1.60
CA TYR A 40 0.94 -13.10 0.66
C TYR A 40 0.07 -12.95 -0.59
N ALA A 41 -1.07 -12.26 -0.53
CA ALA A 41 -1.99 -12.14 -1.66
C ALA A 41 -1.66 -10.98 -2.62
N VAL A 42 -0.97 -9.93 -2.17
CA VAL A 42 -0.63 -8.78 -3.02
C VAL A 42 0.76 -8.98 -3.62
N SER A 43 0.84 -9.76 -4.69
CA SER A 43 1.95 -9.68 -5.63
C SER A 43 1.51 -8.86 -6.84
N THR A 44 2.25 -7.80 -7.14
CA THR A 44 2.09 -7.01 -8.37
C THR A 44 3.28 -7.20 -9.30
N GLU A 45 4.15 -8.18 -9.03
CA GLU A 45 5.25 -8.52 -9.92
C GLU A 45 4.65 -9.08 -11.21
N VAL A 46 4.99 -8.43 -12.32
CA VAL A 46 4.64 -8.85 -13.67
C VAL A 46 5.92 -9.34 -14.34
N ASP A 47 6.29 -10.56 -14.01
CA ASP A 47 7.29 -11.37 -14.68
C ASP A 47 6.58 -12.53 -15.40
N HIS A 48 7.29 -13.28 -16.28
CA HIS A 48 6.73 -14.49 -16.90
C HIS A 48 5.40 -14.27 -17.66
N ILE A 49 5.34 -13.25 -18.53
CA ILE A 49 4.16 -12.93 -19.34
C ILE A 49 3.99 -14.03 -20.40
N PRO A 50 2.89 -14.83 -20.37
CA PRO A 50 2.71 -15.90 -21.34
C PRO A 50 2.57 -15.32 -22.75
N MET A 51 3.42 -15.78 -23.65
CA MET A 51 3.56 -15.25 -24.99
C MET A 51 3.36 -16.35 -26.04
N ALA A 52 2.60 -16.01 -27.08
CA ALA A 52 2.53 -16.82 -28.29
C ALA A 52 3.41 -16.25 -29.40
N VAL A 53 4.00 -17.13 -30.22
CA VAL A 53 4.92 -16.79 -31.29
C VAL A 53 4.38 -17.34 -32.61
N LEU A 54 4.21 -16.44 -33.58
CA LEU A 54 3.96 -16.75 -34.98
C LEU A 54 5.24 -16.45 -35.78
N ASP A 55 6.09 -17.47 -35.94
CA ASP A 55 7.31 -17.37 -36.73
C ASP A 55 7.08 -17.85 -38.18
N GLN A 56 6.91 -16.89 -39.09
CA GLN A 56 6.75 -17.15 -40.52
C GLN A 56 8.10 -17.21 -41.27
N SER A 57 9.21 -16.81 -40.63
CA SER A 57 10.56 -16.83 -41.22
C SER A 57 11.26 -18.19 -40.98
N LYS A 58 11.12 -18.76 -39.78
CA LYS A 58 11.72 -20.05 -39.36
C LYS A 58 13.23 -20.12 -39.55
N THR A 59 13.92 -18.98 -39.50
CA THR A 59 15.37 -18.85 -39.67
C THR A 59 16.12 -18.98 -38.35
N GLN A 60 17.45 -19.06 -38.41
CA GLN A 60 18.28 -19.00 -37.20
C GLN A 60 18.17 -17.63 -36.51
N GLU A 61 18.03 -16.55 -37.29
CA GLU A 61 17.85 -15.19 -36.77
C GLU A 61 16.51 -15.03 -36.03
N SER A 62 15.41 -15.55 -36.58
CA SER A 62 14.10 -15.50 -35.90
C SER A 62 14.14 -16.26 -34.57
N ARG A 63 14.78 -17.44 -34.54
CA ARG A 63 15.00 -18.20 -33.29
C ARG A 63 15.83 -17.43 -32.26
N ALA A 64 16.95 -16.84 -32.68
CA ALA A 64 17.78 -16.04 -31.78
C ALA A 64 17.03 -14.81 -31.22
N PHE A 65 16.11 -14.24 -32.00
CA PHE A 65 15.26 -13.15 -31.53
C PHE A 65 14.24 -13.62 -30.49
N ILE A 66 13.59 -14.76 -30.71
CA ILE A 66 12.67 -15.38 -29.74
C ILE A 66 13.43 -15.74 -28.45
N ASP A 67 14.64 -16.27 -28.56
CA ASP A 67 15.49 -16.58 -27.40
C ASP A 67 15.85 -15.32 -26.60
N ALA A 68 15.97 -14.16 -27.25
CA ALA A 68 16.19 -12.89 -26.54
C ALA A 68 14.99 -12.51 -25.66
N TYR A 69 13.76 -12.78 -26.12
CA TYR A 69 12.56 -12.62 -25.30
C TYR A 69 12.52 -13.60 -24.14
N LYS A 70 12.83 -14.88 -24.39
CA LYS A 70 12.89 -15.90 -23.33
C LYS A 70 13.92 -15.57 -22.24
N ASN A 71 15.11 -15.12 -22.63
CA ASN A 71 16.18 -14.77 -21.69
C ASN A 71 15.94 -13.45 -20.94
N SER A 72 14.90 -12.69 -21.29
CA SER A 72 14.57 -11.44 -20.61
C SER A 72 13.84 -11.63 -19.27
N LEU A 73 13.35 -12.85 -18.98
CA LEU A 73 12.53 -13.21 -17.80
C LEU A 73 11.16 -12.50 -17.71
N TYR A 74 10.86 -11.57 -18.62
CA TYR A 74 9.55 -10.93 -18.71
C TYR A 74 8.55 -11.72 -19.53
N PHE A 75 8.99 -12.60 -20.43
CA PHE A 75 8.13 -13.30 -21.38
C PHE A 75 8.43 -14.79 -21.43
N ASP A 76 7.35 -15.57 -21.50
CA ASP A 76 7.39 -17.02 -21.67
C ASP A 76 6.86 -17.37 -23.07
N PRO A 77 7.73 -17.41 -24.10
CA PRO A 77 7.34 -17.73 -25.48
C PRO A 77 7.10 -19.24 -25.67
N ASP A 78 6.18 -19.82 -24.89
CA ASP A 78 5.95 -21.27 -24.86
C ASP A 78 4.89 -21.74 -25.88
N PHE A 79 4.13 -20.81 -26.47
CA PHE A 79 3.05 -21.13 -27.41
C PHE A 79 3.48 -20.83 -28.85
N TYR A 80 3.63 -21.84 -29.70
CA TYR A 80 3.91 -21.66 -31.12
C TYR A 80 2.66 -21.86 -31.96
N VAL A 81 2.32 -20.87 -32.79
CA VAL A 81 1.13 -20.91 -33.65
C VAL A 81 1.51 -20.79 -35.12
N ASN A 82 0.69 -21.37 -35.99
CA ASN A 82 0.96 -21.40 -37.44
C ASN A 82 0.22 -20.32 -38.22
N ASN A 83 -0.84 -19.74 -37.66
CA ASN A 83 -1.63 -18.71 -38.31
C ASN A 83 -2.06 -17.60 -37.32
N ILE A 84 -2.49 -16.46 -37.86
CA ILE A 84 -2.88 -15.29 -37.07
C ILE A 84 -4.17 -15.50 -36.28
N ASN A 85 -5.07 -16.37 -36.76
CA ASN A 85 -6.35 -16.64 -36.10
C ASN A 85 -6.15 -17.45 -34.82
N ASP A 86 -5.24 -18.42 -34.82
CA ASP A 86 -4.85 -19.18 -33.64
C ASP A 86 -4.22 -18.25 -32.60
N LEU A 87 -3.37 -17.31 -33.03
CA LEU A 87 -2.79 -16.29 -32.16
C LEU A 87 -3.88 -15.44 -31.49
N ASN A 88 -4.81 -14.92 -32.29
CA ASN A 88 -5.91 -14.12 -31.77
C ASN A 88 -6.79 -14.94 -30.83
N ALA A 89 -7.09 -16.21 -31.16
CA ALA A 89 -7.88 -17.09 -30.30
C ALA A 89 -7.21 -17.35 -28.95
N LEU A 90 -5.88 -17.44 -28.88
CA LEU A 90 -5.15 -17.57 -27.61
C LEU A 90 -5.19 -16.28 -26.78
N LEU A 91 -5.11 -15.11 -27.43
CA LEU A 91 -5.27 -13.81 -26.78
C LEU A 91 -6.71 -13.62 -26.28
N ASP A 92 -7.71 -13.93 -27.09
CA ASP A 92 -9.14 -13.81 -26.77
C ASP A 92 -9.53 -14.74 -25.61
N LYS A 93 -8.92 -15.94 -25.53
CA LYS A 93 -9.09 -16.87 -24.41
C LYS A 93 -8.33 -16.44 -23.14
N GLY A 94 -7.46 -15.44 -23.21
CA GLY A 94 -6.57 -15.03 -22.13
C GLY A 94 -5.53 -16.09 -21.75
N THR A 95 -5.28 -17.08 -22.63
CA THR A 95 -4.23 -18.10 -22.43
C THR A 95 -2.85 -17.48 -22.56
N VAL A 96 -2.71 -16.50 -23.44
CA VAL A 96 -1.53 -15.65 -23.58
C VAL A 96 -1.90 -14.19 -23.44
N ARG A 97 -0.96 -13.36 -22.98
CA ARG A 97 -1.12 -11.91 -22.82
C ARG A 97 -0.33 -11.12 -23.87
N ALA A 98 0.57 -11.77 -24.58
CA ALA A 98 1.34 -11.20 -25.67
C ALA A 98 1.44 -12.15 -26.87
N GLY A 99 1.57 -11.59 -28.07
CA GLY A 99 1.74 -12.32 -29.31
C GLY A 99 2.84 -11.70 -30.18
N LEU A 100 3.91 -12.42 -30.46
CA LEU A 100 5.01 -11.98 -31.31
C LEU A 100 4.83 -12.54 -32.73
N ILE A 101 4.74 -11.66 -33.73
CA ILE A 101 4.60 -12.03 -35.13
C ILE A 101 5.86 -11.63 -35.89
N ILE A 102 6.55 -12.63 -36.43
CA ILE A 102 7.76 -12.46 -37.24
C ILE A 102 7.40 -12.75 -38.70
N PRO A 103 7.48 -11.75 -39.60
CA PRO A 103 7.05 -11.91 -41.00
C PRO A 103 8.01 -12.79 -41.82
N PRO A 104 7.58 -13.29 -42.99
CA PRO A 104 8.46 -14.02 -43.90
C PRO A 104 9.63 -13.14 -44.35
N GLY A 105 10.81 -13.72 -44.48
CA GLY A 105 12.01 -12.98 -44.88
C GLY A 105 12.56 -12.05 -43.81
N PHE A 106 12.16 -12.21 -42.53
CA PHE A 106 12.83 -11.58 -41.40
C PHE A 106 14.34 -11.80 -41.49
N SER A 107 15.07 -10.72 -41.70
CA SER A 107 16.53 -10.67 -41.72
C SER A 107 16.99 -9.30 -41.28
N MET A 108 17.96 -9.25 -40.37
CA MET A 108 18.57 -8.01 -39.90
C MET A 108 19.74 -7.54 -40.79
N TYR A 109 20.21 -8.38 -41.71
CA TYR A 109 21.44 -8.14 -42.49
C TYR A 109 21.22 -7.54 -43.88
N ASN A 110 19.97 -7.48 -44.36
CA ASN A 110 19.66 -7.07 -45.73
C ASN A 110 19.52 -5.54 -45.95
N ASN A 111 20.13 -4.70 -45.11
CA ASN A 111 20.03 -3.22 -45.15
C ASN A 111 18.59 -2.67 -45.16
N LYS A 112 17.60 -3.49 -44.78
CA LYS A 112 16.20 -3.11 -44.60
C LYS A 112 15.86 -3.29 -43.13
N SER A 113 15.19 -2.31 -42.54
CA SER A 113 14.71 -2.40 -41.16
C SER A 113 13.77 -3.59 -41.02
N ALA A 114 14.17 -4.61 -40.26
CA ALA A 114 13.30 -5.74 -39.96
C ALA A 114 12.13 -5.25 -39.11
N GLN A 115 10.90 -5.59 -39.52
CA GLN A 115 9.69 -5.23 -38.81
C GLN A 115 9.12 -6.48 -38.14
N VAL A 116 8.76 -6.36 -36.88
CA VAL A 116 8.06 -7.39 -36.11
C VAL A 116 6.86 -6.75 -35.44
N LEU A 117 5.78 -7.52 -35.24
CA LEU A 117 4.58 -7.03 -34.57
C LEU A 117 4.45 -7.72 -33.22
N LEU A 118 4.48 -6.94 -32.14
CA LEU A 118 4.14 -7.37 -30.80
C LEU A 118 2.69 -6.97 -30.50
N LYS A 119 1.79 -7.94 -30.50
CA LYS A 119 0.40 -7.79 -30.02
C LYS A 119 0.35 -7.98 -28.51
N ILE A 120 -0.41 -7.16 -27.81
CA ILE A 120 -0.50 -7.17 -26.35
C ILE A 120 -1.97 -7.08 -25.96
N ASP A 121 -2.41 -7.92 -25.03
CA ASP A 121 -3.72 -7.83 -24.39
C ASP A 121 -3.76 -6.60 -23.48
N GLY A 122 -4.58 -5.61 -23.85
CA GLY A 122 -4.75 -4.35 -23.12
C GLY A 122 -5.75 -4.40 -21.96
N SER A 123 -6.34 -5.56 -21.66
CA SER A 123 -7.41 -5.69 -20.65
C SER A 123 -6.91 -5.41 -19.23
N ASP A 124 -5.64 -5.73 -18.95
CA ASP A 124 -4.93 -5.32 -17.73
C ASP A 124 -3.87 -4.25 -18.08
N PRO A 125 -4.09 -2.97 -17.74
CA PRO A 125 -3.18 -1.90 -18.15
C PRO A 125 -1.76 -2.01 -17.58
N THR A 126 -1.60 -2.61 -16.40
CA THR A 126 -0.30 -2.76 -15.73
C THR A 126 0.54 -3.80 -16.45
N THR A 127 -0.04 -4.96 -16.74
CA THR A 127 0.57 -6.04 -17.50
C THR A 127 0.85 -5.59 -18.93
N ALA A 128 -0.10 -4.91 -19.58
CA ALA A 128 0.06 -4.42 -20.94
C ALA A 128 1.19 -3.40 -21.08
N ARG A 129 1.30 -2.45 -20.14
CA ARG A 129 2.40 -1.46 -20.12
C ARG A 129 3.75 -2.13 -19.93
N THR A 130 3.83 -3.10 -19.01
CA THR A 130 5.07 -3.85 -18.74
C THR A 130 5.49 -4.71 -19.94
N ALA A 131 4.54 -5.41 -20.57
CA ALA A 131 4.77 -6.14 -21.81
C ALA A 131 5.26 -5.19 -22.92
N LEU A 132 4.64 -4.02 -23.06
CA LEU A 132 5.01 -3.06 -24.10
C LEU A 132 6.42 -2.50 -23.89
N SER A 133 6.74 -2.02 -22.67
CA SER A 133 8.05 -1.45 -22.37
C SER A 133 9.16 -2.50 -22.46
N SER A 134 8.93 -3.70 -21.91
CA SER A 134 9.92 -4.78 -21.91
C SER A 134 10.14 -5.34 -23.31
N GLY A 135 9.07 -5.50 -24.11
CA GLY A 135 9.18 -5.95 -25.50
C GLY A 135 9.95 -4.98 -26.39
N ILE A 136 9.72 -3.68 -26.23
CA ILE A 136 10.53 -2.65 -26.91
C ILE A 136 11.99 -2.72 -26.46
N MET A 137 12.25 -2.83 -25.16
CA MET A 137 13.60 -2.89 -24.60
C MET A 137 14.38 -4.10 -25.10
N VAL A 138 13.79 -5.30 -25.07
CA VAL A 138 14.39 -6.54 -25.59
C VAL A 138 14.68 -6.40 -27.08
N SER A 139 13.74 -5.85 -27.85
CA SER A 139 13.89 -5.66 -29.30
C SER A 139 15.03 -4.71 -29.64
N GLN A 140 15.13 -3.59 -28.92
CA GLN A 140 16.20 -2.61 -29.08
C GLN A 140 17.55 -3.17 -28.66
N TYR A 141 17.60 -3.89 -27.53
CA TYR A 141 18.83 -4.54 -27.06
C TYR A 141 19.35 -5.55 -28.08
N PHE A 142 18.48 -6.42 -28.59
CA PHE A 142 18.85 -7.40 -29.63
C PHE A 142 19.35 -6.72 -30.91
N SER A 143 18.65 -5.67 -31.36
CA SER A 143 19.05 -4.89 -32.54
C SER A 143 20.43 -4.24 -32.37
N SER A 144 20.65 -3.56 -31.24
CA SER A 144 21.91 -2.87 -30.92
C SER A 144 23.09 -3.85 -30.83
N LYS A 145 22.90 -4.99 -30.13
CA LYS A 145 23.91 -6.03 -30.00
C LYS A 145 24.31 -6.63 -31.35
N ASN A 146 23.35 -6.89 -32.22
CA ASN A 146 23.62 -7.44 -33.55
C ASN A 146 24.31 -6.43 -34.47
N LEU A 147 23.91 -5.15 -34.44
CA LEU A 147 24.59 -4.09 -35.17
C LEU A 147 26.06 -3.96 -34.74
N GLN A 148 26.32 -4.02 -33.43
CA GLN A 148 27.67 -3.99 -32.88
C GLN A 148 28.52 -5.18 -33.34
N ASN A 149 27.95 -6.39 -33.33
CA ASN A 149 28.62 -7.59 -33.82
C ASN A 149 28.97 -7.51 -35.31
N GLU A 150 28.06 -6.99 -36.14
CA GLU A 150 28.29 -6.84 -37.59
C GLU A 150 29.37 -5.82 -37.91
N LEU A 151 29.34 -4.66 -37.26
CA LEU A 151 30.37 -3.64 -37.45
C LEU A 151 31.74 -4.17 -37.00
N SER A 152 31.78 -4.90 -35.88
CA SER A 152 32.99 -5.55 -35.39
C SER A 152 33.55 -6.59 -36.38
N LYS A 153 32.69 -7.42 -37.00
CA LYS A 153 33.11 -8.36 -38.06
C LYS A 153 33.68 -7.67 -39.29
N LYS A 154 33.20 -6.46 -39.60
CA LYS A 154 33.69 -5.62 -40.70
C LYS A 154 34.93 -4.80 -40.33
N GLY A 155 35.49 -4.98 -39.13
CA GLY A 155 36.65 -4.23 -38.62
C GLY A 155 36.34 -2.76 -38.31
N LEU A 156 35.07 -2.35 -38.36
CA LEU A 156 34.62 -1.02 -38.03
C LEU A 156 34.28 -0.97 -36.55
N LYS A 157 35.06 -0.22 -35.76
CA LYS A 157 34.65 0.11 -34.40
C LYS A 157 33.53 1.16 -34.49
N LEU A 158 32.40 0.87 -33.86
CA LEU A 158 31.45 1.94 -33.53
C LEU A 158 32.22 3.00 -32.74
N PRO A 159 32.09 4.30 -33.06
CA PRO A 159 32.53 5.32 -32.12
C PRO A 159 31.88 5.05 -30.77
N ASP A 160 32.61 5.21 -29.67
CA ASP A 160 32.12 5.09 -28.28
C ASP A 160 31.01 6.11 -27.93
N SER A 161 30.40 6.75 -28.93
CA SER A 161 29.34 7.75 -28.84
C SER A 161 27.96 7.15 -28.54
N GLY A 162 27.90 6.10 -27.72
CA GLY A 162 26.66 5.57 -27.16
C GLY A 162 26.42 6.16 -25.76
N ILE A 163 25.16 6.41 -25.42
CA ILE A 163 24.79 6.77 -24.04
C ILE A 163 24.71 5.46 -23.23
N ASP A 164 25.70 5.20 -22.37
CA ASP A 164 25.70 4.10 -21.39
C ASP A 164 24.87 4.49 -20.16
N ILE A 165 23.60 4.09 -20.12
CA ILE A 165 22.72 4.36 -18.96
C ILE A 165 23.02 3.35 -17.87
N ARG A 166 23.64 3.83 -16.78
CA ARG A 166 23.86 3.04 -15.56
C ARG A 166 22.71 3.24 -14.59
N THR A 167 21.78 2.31 -14.59
CA THR A 167 20.61 2.35 -13.72
C THR A 167 20.95 1.83 -12.33
N LYS A 168 20.58 2.59 -11.30
CA LYS A 168 20.59 2.14 -9.90
C LYS A 168 19.21 2.42 -9.31
N VAL A 169 18.55 1.37 -8.81
CA VAL A 169 17.29 1.51 -8.08
C VAL A 169 17.62 1.80 -6.62
N GLU A 170 17.18 2.94 -6.10
CA GLU A 170 17.41 3.33 -4.71
C GLU A 170 16.29 2.77 -3.79
N TYR A 171 16.67 2.48 -2.54
CA TYR A 171 15.80 2.05 -1.42
C TYR A 171 15.13 0.66 -1.54
N ASN A 172 14.77 0.22 -2.75
CA ASN A 172 14.19 -1.12 -3.00
C ASN A 172 14.82 -1.75 -4.26
N PRO A 173 16.09 -2.20 -4.20
CA PRO A 173 16.83 -2.70 -5.36
C PRO A 173 16.17 -3.89 -6.05
N ASP A 174 15.56 -4.77 -5.24
CA ASP A 174 14.90 -5.99 -5.72
C ASP A 174 13.46 -5.73 -6.20
N LEU A 175 12.99 -4.48 -6.14
CA LEU A 175 11.62 -4.08 -6.48
C LEU A 175 10.54 -4.89 -5.74
N ASN A 176 10.88 -5.42 -4.57
CA ASN A 176 10.00 -6.27 -3.78
C ASN A 176 8.75 -5.48 -3.35
N THR A 177 7.58 -5.95 -3.78
CA THR A 177 6.29 -5.31 -3.53
C THR A 177 5.97 -5.18 -2.02
N LEU A 178 6.45 -6.12 -1.20
CA LEU A 178 6.19 -6.17 0.24
C LEU A 178 6.83 -4.98 0.99
N ILE A 179 8.01 -4.54 0.55
CA ILE A 179 8.73 -3.39 1.14
C ILE A 179 7.89 -2.12 1.03
N PHE A 180 7.04 -2.00 0.01
CA PHE A 180 6.12 -0.88 -0.15
C PHE A 180 4.76 -1.09 0.55
N THR A 181 4.19 -2.28 0.42
CA THR A 181 2.81 -2.58 0.85
C THR A 181 2.69 -2.73 2.37
N ILE A 182 3.65 -3.37 3.03
CA ILE A 182 3.57 -3.67 4.47
C ILE A 182 3.59 -2.42 5.35
N PRO A 183 4.45 -1.41 5.13
CA PRO A 183 4.33 -0.12 5.81
C PRO A 183 2.95 0.50 5.63
N GLY A 184 2.36 0.34 4.44
CA GLY A 184 0.99 0.78 4.16
C GLY A 184 -0.06 0.09 5.04
N LEU A 185 0.03 -1.23 5.12
CA LEU A 185 -0.87 -2.05 5.94
C LEU A 185 -0.74 -1.75 7.42
N LEU A 186 0.49 -1.51 7.90
CA LEU A 186 0.74 -1.14 9.28
C LEU A 186 -0.10 0.10 9.67
N GLY A 187 -0.04 1.17 8.88
CA GLY A 187 -0.82 2.38 9.17
C GLY A 187 -2.33 2.14 9.10
N LEU A 188 -2.78 1.35 8.13
CA LEU A 188 -4.19 1.03 7.91
C LEU A 188 -4.77 0.18 9.05
N VAL A 189 -4.07 -0.87 9.46
CA VAL A 189 -4.47 -1.77 10.55
C VAL A 189 -4.54 -1.01 11.87
N MET A 190 -3.48 -0.26 12.19
CA MET A 190 -3.43 0.58 13.38
C MET A 190 -4.62 1.54 13.43
N GLN A 191 -4.89 2.23 12.33
CA GLN A 191 -6.02 3.16 12.26
C GLN A 191 -7.34 2.44 12.54
N ASN A 192 -7.58 1.34 11.84
CA ASN A 192 -8.88 0.68 11.86
C ASN A 192 -9.21 0.15 13.25
N ILE A 193 -8.27 -0.48 13.92
CA ILE A 193 -8.49 -1.03 15.26
C ILE A 193 -8.68 0.07 16.27
N THR A 194 -7.83 1.10 16.18
CA THR A 194 -7.90 2.26 17.06
C THR A 194 -9.25 2.97 16.95
N ILE A 195 -9.74 3.17 15.72
CA ILE A 195 -11.05 3.77 15.45
C ILE A 195 -12.18 2.86 15.95
N ILE A 196 -12.17 1.56 15.63
CA ILE A 196 -13.23 0.62 16.03
C ILE A 196 -13.37 0.56 17.55
N LEU A 197 -12.26 0.33 18.26
CA LEU A 197 -12.27 0.17 19.70
C LEU A 197 -12.75 1.45 20.42
N THR A 198 -12.34 2.62 19.96
CA THR A 198 -12.80 3.89 20.54
C THR A 198 -14.22 4.26 20.14
N ALA A 199 -14.65 3.95 18.91
CA ALA A 199 -16.03 4.13 18.47
C ALA A 199 -17.00 3.35 19.37
N PHE A 200 -16.62 2.14 19.80
CA PHE A 200 -17.43 1.32 20.70
C PHE A 200 -17.33 1.75 22.17
N SER A 201 -16.24 2.38 22.58
CA SER A 201 -15.95 2.69 24.00
C SER A 201 -17.03 3.48 24.73
N LEU A 202 -17.62 4.49 24.07
CA LEU A 202 -18.68 5.32 24.65
C LEU A 202 -20.07 4.75 24.32
N VAL A 203 -20.24 4.20 23.13
CA VAL A 203 -21.52 3.68 22.65
C VAL A 203 -21.95 2.47 23.47
N ARG A 204 -21.01 1.60 23.86
CA ARG A 204 -21.27 0.48 24.76
C ARG A 204 -21.79 0.95 26.13
N GLU A 205 -21.36 2.11 26.62
CA GLU A 205 -21.85 2.66 27.88
C GLU A 205 -23.27 3.22 27.76
N LYS A 206 -23.57 3.84 26.62
CA LYS A 206 -24.93 4.32 26.29
C LYS A 206 -25.89 3.13 26.21
N GLU A 207 -25.55 2.10 25.44
CA GLU A 207 -26.40 0.91 25.27
C GLU A 207 -26.60 0.11 26.58
N LYS A 208 -25.59 0.06 27.45
CA LYS A 208 -25.69 -0.64 28.74
C LYS A 208 -26.35 0.20 29.83
N GLY A 209 -26.78 1.44 29.56
CA GLY A 209 -27.36 2.36 30.55
C GLY A 209 -26.37 2.88 31.60
N THR A 210 -25.09 2.46 31.57
CA THR A 210 -24.07 2.93 32.52
C THR A 210 -23.68 4.41 32.33
N MET A 211 -24.05 4.99 31.18
CA MET A 211 -23.83 6.41 30.90
C MET A 211 -24.60 7.32 31.88
N GLU A 212 -25.82 6.96 32.27
CA GLU A 212 -26.62 7.71 33.25
C GLU A 212 -25.93 7.79 34.62
N GLN A 213 -25.36 6.67 35.05
CA GLN A 213 -24.57 6.59 36.29
C GLN A 213 -23.32 7.48 36.22
N LEU A 214 -22.66 7.56 35.06
CA LEU A 214 -21.51 8.43 34.86
C LEU A 214 -21.89 9.91 34.86
N ILE A 215 -23.06 10.27 34.32
CA ILE A 215 -23.55 11.66 34.25
C ILE A 215 -23.71 12.25 35.65
N VAL A 216 -24.26 11.50 36.61
CA VAL A 216 -24.50 11.97 38.00
C VAL A 216 -23.23 12.07 38.86
N THR A 217 -22.10 11.49 38.43
CA THR A 217 -20.82 11.66 39.14
C THR A 217 -20.22 13.06 38.94
N PRO A 218 -19.39 13.57 39.88
CA PRO A 218 -18.71 14.85 39.73
C PRO A 218 -17.55 14.84 38.71
N ILE A 219 -17.46 13.81 37.86
CA ILE A 219 -16.41 13.65 36.82
C ILE A 219 -16.67 14.64 35.67
N LYS A 220 -15.63 15.36 35.24
CA LYS A 220 -15.71 16.27 34.07
C LYS A 220 -15.66 15.48 32.76
N SER A 221 -16.30 16.00 31.70
CA SER A 221 -16.26 15.41 30.35
C SER A 221 -14.84 15.10 29.87
N ALA A 222 -13.91 16.05 30.02
CA ALA A 222 -12.52 15.86 29.62
C ALA A 222 -11.79 14.78 30.46
N GLU A 223 -12.09 14.67 31.76
CA GLU A 223 -11.52 13.62 32.62
C GLU A 223 -11.97 12.23 32.19
N LEU A 224 -13.25 12.09 31.81
CA LEU A 224 -13.81 10.85 31.31
C LEU A 224 -13.21 10.46 29.95
N MET A 225 -13.12 11.40 29.01
CA MET A 225 -12.57 11.12 27.68
C MET A 225 -11.07 10.80 27.74
N ILE A 226 -10.26 11.60 28.43
CA ILE A 226 -8.83 11.34 28.55
C ILE A 226 -8.57 10.03 29.33
N GLY A 227 -9.35 9.77 30.38
CA GLY A 227 -9.26 8.53 31.15
C GLY A 227 -9.57 7.28 30.31
N LYS A 228 -10.49 7.41 29.33
CA LYS A 228 -10.76 6.37 28.34
C LYS A 228 -9.67 6.23 27.30
N LEU A 229 -9.08 7.34 26.83
CA LEU A 229 -8.06 7.32 25.78
C LEU A 229 -6.85 6.47 26.17
N ILE A 230 -6.33 6.62 27.39
CA ILE A 230 -5.06 6.00 27.81
C ILE A 230 -5.03 4.47 27.62
N PRO A 231 -6.03 3.68 28.10
CA PRO A 231 -6.08 2.24 27.82
C PRO A 231 -6.07 1.90 26.33
N TYR A 232 -6.81 2.64 25.50
CA TYR A 232 -6.86 2.39 24.05
C TYR A 232 -5.60 2.83 23.32
N VAL A 233 -4.92 3.89 23.78
CA VAL A 233 -3.56 4.25 23.32
C VAL A 233 -2.62 3.07 23.52
N LEU A 234 -2.64 2.46 24.71
CA LEU A 234 -1.74 1.34 25.02
C LEU A 234 -2.05 0.09 24.19
N ILE A 235 -3.31 -0.18 23.88
CA ILE A 235 -3.69 -1.27 22.96
C ILE A 235 -3.25 -0.98 21.54
N GLY A 236 -3.52 0.23 21.02
CA GLY A 236 -3.08 0.63 19.68
C GLY A 236 -1.56 0.63 19.55
N TYR A 237 -0.85 0.98 20.63
CA TYR A 237 0.62 0.95 20.65
C TYR A 237 1.16 -0.47 20.72
N ALA A 238 0.52 -1.36 21.51
CA ALA A 238 0.88 -2.78 21.53
C ALA A 238 0.64 -3.43 20.16
N ASP A 239 -0.47 -3.10 19.50
CA ASP A 239 -0.77 -3.53 18.13
C ASP A 239 0.27 -3.02 17.14
N PHE A 240 0.62 -1.74 17.21
CA PHE A 240 1.68 -1.14 16.38
C PHE A 240 3.01 -1.86 16.56
N LEU A 241 3.45 -2.09 17.80
CA LEU A 241 4.69 -2.81 18.09
C LEU A 241 4.65 -4.24 17.56
N MET A 242 3.51 -4.92 17.69
CA MET A 242 3.31 -6.28 17.18
C MET A 242 3.41 -6.33 15.65
N VAL A 243 2.68 -5.46 14.95
CA VAL A 243 2.68 -5.41 13.48
C VAL A 243 4.04 -4.96 12.95
N LEU A 244 4.69 -3.99 13.61
CA LEU A 244 6.05 -3.55 13.26
C LEU A 244 7.06 -4.71 13.44
N ALA A 245 6.98 -5.44 14.56
CA ALA A 245 7.85 -6.59 14.80
C ALA A 245 7.66 -7.67 13.72
N LEU A 246 6.42 -7.99 13.36
CA LEU A 246 6.15 -8.95 12.28
C LEU A 246 6.63 -8.46 10.92
N SER A 247 6.46 -7.17 10.63
CA SER A 247 6.97 -6.56 9.41
C SER A 247 8.48 -6.75 9.28
N MET A 248 9.23 -6.54 10.38
CA MET A 248 10.68 -6.68 10.41
C MET A 248 11.14 -8.15 10.40
N TYR A 249 10.57 -8.99 11.26
CA TYR A 249 11.09 -10.34 11.51
C TYR A 249 10.47 -11.42 10.62
N TRP A 250 9.20 -11.29 10.22
CA TRP A 250 8.53 -12.28 9.38
C TRP A 250 8.64 -11.94 7.91
N PHE A 251 8.32 -10.69 7.57
CA PHE A 251 8.30 -10.22 6.18
C PHE A 251 9.62 -9.58 5.74
N HIS A 252 10.61 -9.52 6.63
CA HIS A 252 11.96 -9.02 6.33
C HIS A 252 11.96 -7.60 5.76
N VAL A 253 10.99 -6.75 6.15
CA VAL A 253 10.92 -5.36 5.73
C VAL A 253 11.98 -4.57 6.49
N PRO A 254 12.94 -3.93 5.80
CA PRO A 254 13.99 -3.18 6.47
C PRO A 254 13.42 -1.89 7.07
N VAL A 255 13.85 -1.54 8.27
CA VAL A 255 13.62 -0.21 8.85
C VAL A 255 14.92 0.57 8.73
N ASN A 256 15.05 1.34 7.65
CA ASN A 256 16.30 2.05 7.33
C ASN A 256 16.51 3.32 8.18
N GLY A 257 15.46 3.83 8.80
CA GLY A 257 15.49 5.07 9.59
C GLY A 257 15.53 4.83 11.10
N ASN A 258 15.31 5.92 11.85
CA ASN A 258 15.32 5.87 13.31
C ASN A 258 14.02 5.26 13.87
N ILE A 259 14.14 4.09 14.51
CA ILE A 259 13.01 3.38 15.14
C ILE A 259 12.35 4.22 16.24
N PHE A 260 13.12 4.96 17.04
CA PHE A 260 12.54 5.81 18.09
C PHE A 260 11.67 6.94 17.50
N LEU A 261 12.11 7.55 16.40
CA LEU A 261 11.29 8.53 15.68
C LEU A 261 10.00 7.89 15.14
N LEU A 262 10.11 6.69 14.56
CA LEU A 262 8.96 5.92 14.08
C LEU A 262 7.96 5.64 15.22
N LEU A 263 8.48 5.26 16.39
CA LEU A 263 7.71 4.98 17.60
C LEU A 263 6.99 6.22 18.15
N LEU A 264 7.63 7.39 18.11
CA LEU A 264 7.05 8.66 18.54
C LEU A 264 5.96 9.13 17.58
N LEU A 265 6.20 9.03 16.27
CA LEU A 265 5.21 9.45 15.26
C LEU A 265 4.04 8.47 15.15
N GLY A 266 4.27 7.17 15.41
CA GLY A 266 3.20 6.20 15.56
C GLY A 266 2.29 6.51 16.74
N PHE A 267 2.84 7.00 17.85
CA PHE A 267 2.05 7.48 18.98
C PHE A 267 1.18 8.70 18.62
N ASP A 268 1.73 9.68 17.91
CA ASP A 268 0.98 10.85 17.43
C ASP A 268 -0.18 10.44 16.51
N PHE A 269 0.07 9.50 15.59
CA PHE A 269 -0.97 8.96 14.73
C PHE A 269 -2.07 8.23 15.50
N ILE A 270 -1.72 7.42 16.51
CA ILE A 270 -2.70 6.74 17.36
C ILE A 270 -3.63 7.75 18.03
N ILE A 271 -3.11 8.86 18.57
CA ILE A 271 -3.95 9.92 19.15
C ILE A 271 -4.96 10.44 18.12
N CYS A 272 -4.52 10.68 16.89
CA CYS A 272 -5.36 11.14 15.80
C CYS A 272 -6.47 10.12 15.45
N ALA A 273 -6.12 8.84 15.29
CA ALA A 273 -7.07 7.78 15.00
C ALA A 273 -8.08 7.57 16.16
N LEU A 274 -7.64 7.65 17.41
CA LEU A 274 -8.52 7.59 18.58
C LEU A 274 -9.52 8.75 18.59
N ALA A 275 -9.08 9.96 18.24
CA ALA A 275 -9.94 11.13 18.18
C ALA A 275 -11.05 10.96 17.12
N ILE A 276 -10.75 10.36 15.97
CA ILE A 276 -11.77 10.01 14.95
C ILE A 276 -12.79 9.03 15.52
N GLY A 277 -12.35 7.92 16.11
CA GLY A 277 -13.27 6.94 16.68
C GLY A 277 -14.12 7.52 17.83
N MET A 278 -13.53 8.38 18.66
CA MET A 278 -14.28 9.14 19.67
C MET A 278 -15.34 10.04 19.05
N LEU A 279 -15.02 10.80 17.99
CA LEU A 279 -16.02 11.61 17.28
C LEU A 279 -17.18 10.76 16.79
N ILE A 280 -16.93 9.61 16.16
CA ILE A 280 -17.97 8.67 15.73
C ILE A 280 -18.83 8.23 16.94
N SER A 281 -18.20 7.90 18.06
CA SER A 281 -18.88 7.46 19.29
C SER A 281 -19.82 8.52 19.89
N THR A 282 -19.53 9.81 19.67
CA THR A 282 -20.40 10.88 20.15
C THR A 282 -21.72 10.93 19.38
N VAL A 283 -21.71 10.59 18.08
CA VAL A 283 -22.88 10.64 17.19
C VAL A 283 -23.70 9.36 17.24
N ALA A 284 -23.03 8.22 17.32
CA ALA A 284 -23.69 6.93 17.30
C ALA A 284 -24.51 6.69 18.58
N LYS A 285 -25.69 6.08 18.41
CA LYS A 285 -26.56 5.63 19.50
C LYS A 285 -26.35 4.14 19.81
N THR A 286 -26.04 3.35 18.80
CA THR A 286 -25.81 1.89 18.92
C THR A 286 -24.46 1.46 18.35
N GLN A 287 -23.93 0.32 18.79
CA GLN A 287 -22.67 -0.23 18.30
C GLN A 287 -22.75 -0.50 16.80
N THR A 288 -23.91 -0.95 16.30
CA THR A 288 -24.15 -1.14 14.87
C THR A 288 -24.07 0.18 14.10
N GLN A 289 -24.64 1.28 14.61
CA GLN A 289 -24.50 2.61 14.00
C GLN A 289 -23.05 3.10 14.04
N ALA A 290 -22.34 2.87 15.14
CA ALA A 290 -20.93 3.22 15.26
C ALA A 290 -20.11 2.46 14.21
N MET A 291 -20.34 1.16 14.06
CA MET A 291 -19.70 0.30 13.08
C MET A 291 -19.95 0.79 11.65
N GLN A 292 -21.19 1.14 11.31
CA GLN A 292 -21.53 1.74 10.01
C GLN A 292 -20.78 3.06 9.79
N GLY A 293 -20.68 3.92 10.81
CA GLY A 293 -19.90 5.16 10.75
C GLY A 293 -18.41 4.91 10.51
N VAL A 294 -17.84 3.88 11.15
CA VAL A 294 -16.45 3.45 10.89
C VAL A 294 -16.31 2.98 9.44
N PHE A 295 -17.18 2.11 8.95
CA PHE A 295 -17.15 1.62 7.56
C PHE A 295 -17.28 2.75 6.53
N MET A 296 -18.12 3.75 6.81
CA MET A 296 -18.30 4.94 5.96
C MET A 296 -17.01 5.75 5.82
N ILE A 297 -16.17 5.81 6.86
CA ILE A 297 -14.87 6.50 6.82
C ILE A 297 -13.77 5.58 6.28
N LEU A 298 -13.86 4.29 6.56
CA LEU A 298 -12.88 3.28 6.21
C LEU A 298 -12.63 3.21 4.71
N LEU A 299 -13.68 2.93 3.92
CA LEU A 299 -13.53 2.70 2.47
C LEU A 299 -12.93 3.93 1.74
N PRO A 300 -13.44 5.16 1.95
CA PRO A 300 -12.81 6.34 1.37
C PRO A 300 -11.37 6.51 1.84
N THR A 301 -11.07 6.24 3.11
CA THR A 301 -9.70 6.38 3.64
C THR A 301 -8.72 5.43 2.95
N ILE A 302 -9.11 4.18 2.69
CA ILE A 302 -8.26 3.20 1.98
C ILE A 302 -7.91 3.68 0.57
N ILE A 303 -8.90 4.19 -0.16
CA ILE A 303 -8.74 4.64 -1.55
C ILE A 303 -7.96 5.96 -1.63
N LEU A 304 -8.27 6.90 -0.75
CA LEU A 304 -7.81 8.29 -0.83
C LEU A 304 -6.49 8.56 -0.10
N SER A 305 -6.09 7.68 0.82
CA SER A 305 -4.86 7.87 1.62
C SER A 305 -3.56 7.76 0.85
N GLY A 306 -3.58 7.18 -0.37
CA GLY A 306 -2.35 6.80 -1.07
C GLY A 306 -1.84 5.41 -0.71
N PHE A 307 -2.67 4.58 -0.04
CA PHE A 307 -2.36 3.18 0.21
C PHE A 307 -2.40 2.36 -1.08
N ILE A 308 -3.57 2.32 -1.75
CA ILE A 308 -3.77 1.55 -2.99
C ILE A 308 -3.30 2.33 -4.22
N PHE A 309 -3.80 3.55 -4.39
CA PHE A 309 -3.55 4.34 -5.60
C PHE A 309 -2.60 5.50 -5.33
N PRO A 310 -1.61 5.76 -6.20
CA PRO A 310 -0.74 6.93 -6.07
C PRO A 310 -1.55 8.23 -6.06
N ARG A 311 -1.29 9.12 -5.10
CA ARG A 311 -2.04 10.37 -4.95
C ARG A 311 -1.77 11.37 -6.07
N GLU A 312 -0.63 11.24 -6.75
CA GLU A 312 -0.23 12.04 -7.89
C GLU A 312 -1.14 11.82 -9.10
N GLN A 313 -1.81 10.66 -9.17
CA GLN A 313 -2.75 10.30 -10.23
C GLN A 313 -4.18 10.80 -9.94
N MET A 314 -4.44 11.33 -8.75
CA MET A 314 -5.78 11.81 -8.37
C MET A 314 -6.08 13.17 -9.02
N PRO A 315 -7.31 13.38 -9.53
CA PRO A 315 -7.77 14.72 -9.92
C PRO A 315 -7.65 15.72 -8.78
N LEU A 316 -7.43 17.00 -9.10
CA LEU A 316 -7.16 18.05 -8.11
C LEU A 316 -8.20 18.13 -6.98
N ILE A 317 -9.48 17.98 -7.31
CA ILE A 317 -10.59 18.02 -6.33
C ILE A 317 -10.49 16.85 -5.35
N ILE A 318 -10.27 15.65 -5.86
CA ILE A 318 -10.13 14.43 -5.05
C ILE A 318 -8.86 14.49 -4.19
N ARG A 319 -7.78 15.03 -4.76
CA ARG A 319 -6.53 15.27 -4.02
C ARG A 319 -6.71 16.29 -2.90
N ALA A 320 -7.51 17.34 -3.11
CA ALA A 320 -7.81 18.32 -2.06
C ALA A 320 -8.63 17.70 -0.91
N ILE A 321 -9.67 16.93 -1.22
CA ILE A 321 -10.50 16.25 -0.21
C ILE A 321 -9.68 15.24 0.60
N SER A 322 -8.81 14.49 -0.06
CA SER A 322 -7.96 13.49 0.59
C SER A 322 -6.89 14.04 1.53
N ASN A 323 -6.63 15.36 1.51
CA ASN A 323 -5.78 16.02 2.51
C ASN A 323 -6.45 16.09 3.90
N ILE A 324 -7.74 15.79 4.03
CA ILE A 324 -8.43 15.72 5.33
C ILE A 324 -8.17 14.37 6.04
N ILE A 325 -7.49 13.42 5.39
CA ILE A 325 -7.30 12.06 5.88
C ILE A 325 -5.95 11.96 6.61
N PRO A 326 -5.92 11.70 7.93
CA PRO A 326 -4.66 11.59 8.67
C PRO A 326 -3.75 10.46 8.19
N LEU A 327 -4.35 9.33 7.75
CA LEU A 327 -3.61 8.19 7.22
C LEU A 327 -2.66 8.61 6.10
N THR A 328 -3.07 9.56 5.25
CA THR A 328 -2.25 10.09 4.16
C THR A 328 -0.88 10.56 4.63
N TYR A 329 -0.85 11.34 5.71
CA TYR A 329 0.37 11.91 6.26
C TYR A 329 1.19 10.83 6.96
N PHE A 330 0.52 9.92 7.67
CA PHE A 330 1.19 8.83 8.34
C PHE A 330 1.81 7.81 7.38
N LEU A 331 1.17 7.49 6.25
CA LEU A 331 1.76 6.64 5.21
C LEU A 331 3.05 7.23 4.63
N ASN A 332 3.09 8.55 4.45
CA ASN A 332 4.29 9.24 4.00
C ASN A 332 5.41 9.19 5.04
N ILE A 333 5.07 9.33 6.33
CA ILE A 333 6.01 9.17 7.45
C ILE A 333 6.54 7.74 7.50
N LEU A 334 5.67 6.73 7.48
CA LEU A 334 6.03 5.32 7.53
C LEU A 334 6.96 4.94 6.37
N ARG A 335 6.59 5.25 5.13
CA ARG A 335 7.42 4.96 3.95
C ARG A 335 8.71 5.78 3.95
N GLY A 336 8.67 7.03 4.43
CA GLY A 336 9.86 7.86 4.60
C GLY A 336 10.87 7.24 5.55
N ILE A 337 10.45 6.81 6.73
CA ILE A 337 11.36 6.27 7.74
C ILE A 337 11.75 4.82 7.43
N ILE A 338 10.79 3.96 7.10
CA ILE A 338 11.04 2.53 6.90
C ILE A 338 11.82 2.29 5.61
N ILE A 339 11.33 2.82 4.49
CA ILE A 339 11.92 2.55 3.17
C ILE A 339 13.08 3.51 2.89
N LYS A 340 12.87 4.82 3.05
CA LYS A 340 13.89 5.82 2.66
C LYS A 340 14.93 6.12 3.75
N GLY A 341 14.65 5.79 5.01
CA GLY A 341 15.53 6.08 6.13
C GLY A 341 15.68 7.57 6.46
N VAL A 342 14.71 8.41 6.09
CA VAL A 342 14.83 9.86 6.29
C VAL A 342 14.59 10.30 7.74
N GLY A 343 15.23 11.39 8.13
CA GLY A 343 15.03 12.05 9.43
C GLY A 343 13.77 12.92 9.49
N ALA A 344 13.51 13.46 10.68
CA ALA A 344 12.34 14.30 10.97
C ALA A 344 12.34 15.63 10.17
N ASP A 345 13.51 16.09 9.75
CA ASP A 345 13.72 17.29 8.92
C ASP A 345 13.02 17.19 7.56
N ILE A 346 13.09 16.02 6.91
CA ILE A 346 12.50 15.80 5.59
C ILE A 346 10.98 15.63 5.67
N ILE A 347 10.48 15.02 6.75
CA ILE A 347 9.04 14.72 6.96
C ILE A 347 8.34 15.72 7.88
N LEU A 348 8.97 16.87 8.17
CA LEU A 348 8.49 17.83 9.16
C LEU A 348 7.08 18.34 8.84
N ASN A 349 6.79 18.59 7.56
CA ASN A 349 5.47 19.06 7.12
C ASN A 349 4.37 18.03 7.45
N GLN A 350 4.65 16.74 7.26
CA GLN A 350 3.72 15.66 7.56
C GLN A 350 3.49 15.56 9.07
N ILE A 351 4.54 15.72 9.87
CA ILE A 351 4.45 15.73 11.34
C ILE A 351 3.57 16.88 11.81
N ILE A 352 3.85 18.11 11.37
CA ILE A 352 3.10 19.30 11.79
C ILE A 352 1.62 19.16 11.43
N ILE A 353 1.32 18.76 10.19
CA ILE A 353 -0.08 18.60 9.74
C ILE A 353 -0.76 17.49 10.54
N LEU A 354 -0.12 16.36 10.75
CA LEU A 354 -0.71 15.24 11.48
C LEU A 354 -1.00 15.60 12.94
N THR A 355 -0.04 16.24 13.63
CA THR A 355 -0.20 16.69 15.01
C THR A 355 -1.31 17.76 15.10
N ALA A 356 -1.35 18.71 14.17
CA ALA A 356 -2.41 19.72 14.11
C ALA A 356 -3.80 19.10 13.91
N MET A 357 -3.91 18.11 13.02
CA MET A 357 -5.15 17.35 12.80
C MET A 357 -5.54 16.57 14.07
N GLY A 358 -4.59 15.91 14.72
CA GLY A 358 -4.83 15.18 15.98
C GLY A 358 -5.38 16.10 17.07
N LEU A 359 -4.74 17.25 17.30
CA LEU A 359 -5.20 18.25 18.27
C LEU A 359 -6.58 18.81 17.91
N MET A 360 -6.82 19.12 16.64
CA MET A 360 -8.12 19.61 16.16
C MET A 360 -9.23 18.57 16.39
N LEU A 361 -9.02 17.33 15.96
CA LEU A 361 -10.00 16.24 16.10
C LEU A 361 -10.27 15.92 17.57
N LEU A 362 -9.23 15.88 18.41
CA LEU A 362 -9.38 15.64 19.85
C LEU A 362 -10.15 16.78 20.53
N THR A 363 -9.85 18.02 20.17
CA THR A 363 -10.59 19.20 20.68
C THR A 363 -12.06 19.13 20.27
N LEU A 364 -12.35 18.81 19.00
CA LEU A 364 -13.72 18.62 18.51
C LEU A 364 -14.44 17.48 19.24
N ALA A 365 -13.75 16.36 19.51
CA ALA A 365 -14.32 15.23 20.24
C ALA A 365 -14.73 15.64 21.67
N VAL A 366 -13.85 16.35 22.37
CA VAL A 366 -14.10 16.84 23.73
C VAL A 366 -15.23 17.88 23.78
N LEU A 367 -15.26 18.82 22.83
CA LEU A 367 -16.30 19.85 22.76
C LEU A 367 -17.67 19.28 22.40
N ARG A 368 -17.70 18.29 21.50
CA ARG A 368 -18.94 17.63 21.08
C ARG A 368 -19.50 16.72 22.18
N PHE A 369 -18.64 16.15 23.01
CA PHE A 369 -19.04 15.30 24.11
C PHE A 369 -19.71 16.11 25.24
N ARG A 370 -21.03 16.25 25.14
CA ARG A 370 -21.87 16.84 26.19
C ARG A 370 -22.34 15.73 27.13
N LYS A 371 -22.17 15.96 28.43
CA LYS A 371 -22.65 15.10 29.51
C LYS A 371 -24.17 15.32 29.74
N ARG A 372 -24.99 15.12 28.69
CA ARG A 372 -26.44 15.31 28.70
C ARG A 372 -27.14 14.13 28.02
N LEU A 373 -28.39 13.88 28.39
CA LEU A 373 -29.19 12.72 27.96
C LEU A 373 -29.92 12.92 26.63
N ASP A 374 -29.76 14.07 25.97
CA ASP A 374 -30.51 14.46 24.77
C ASP A 374 -29.70 14.37 23.47
#